data_AF-D9TMI8-F1
#
_entry.id   AF-D9TMI8-F1
#
_cell.length_a   1.000
_cell.length_b   1.000
_cell.length_c   1.000
_cell.angle_alpha   90.00
_cell.angle_beta   90.00
_cell.angle_gamma   90.00
#
_symmetry.space_group_name_H-M   'P 1'
#
loop_
_entity.id
_entity.type
_entity.pdbx_description
1 polymer ?
#
loop_
_entity_poly.entity_id
_entity_poly.type
_entity_poly.pdbx_seq_one_letter_code
_entity_poly.pdbx_strand_id
1 'polypeptide(L)'
;MSEQTMINKLEKGRAEFAYNCVSDAKKFRSNNGNVEKVLNEFLETIRNNIGKNADVDEKQKLLERFDQIFKEPDKYIVKENFANLEDDIKKALEKYSKFLENYRSYARKIPTMILTNGLGQTVAFVSSKSEKETAYKLLYTQITEYIKSSCTSRITMPQEKNDLVEWVISCNSTEYRYITSEVLAFLNWLRRLAEGLIEK
;
A
#
# COMPACT_ATOMS: atom_id res chain seq x y z
N MET A 1 -21.89 -7.78 -27.37
CA MET A 1 -21.07 -7.05 -26.39
C MET A 1 -22.03 -6.37 -25.43
N SER A 2 -22.06 -6.75 -24.15
CA SER A 2 -22.98 -6.12 -23.19
C SER A 2 -22.56 -4.67 -22.97
N GLU A 3 -23.45 -3.72 -23.22
CA GLU A 3 -23.24 -2.31 -22.87
C GLU A 3 -22.98 -2.20 -21.37
N GLN A 4 -21.75 -1.87 -21.01
CA GLN A 4 -21.34 -1.77 -19.63
C GLN A 4 -21.92 -0.47 -19.04
N THR A 5 -22.81 -0.59 -18.05
CA THR A 5 -23.41 0.57 -17.38
C THR A 5 -22.34 1.45 -16.73
N MET A 6 -22.62 2.74 -16.56
CA MET A 6 -21.71 3.68 -15.86
C MET A 6 -21.35 3.18 -14.45
N ILE A 7 -22.31 2.59 -13.75
CA ILE A 7 -22.12 1.99 -12.41
C ILE A 7 -21.16 0.79 -12.49
N ASN A 8 -21.33 -0.10 -13.46
CA ASN A 8 -20.47 -1.27 -13.60
C ASN A 8 -19.03 -0.88 -13.96
N LYS A 9 -18.84 0.18 -14.77
CA LYS A 9 -17.51 0.70 -15.08
C LYS A 9 -16.82 1.25 -13.83
N LEU A 10 -17.56 2.02 -13.04
CA LEU A 10 -17.06 2.62 -11.81
C LEU A 10 -16.65 1.55 -10.78
N GLU A 11 -17.53 0.61 -10.44
CA GLU A 11 -17.22 -0.48 -9.50
C GLU A 11 -16.05 -1.34 -9.97
N LYS A 12 -15.97 -1.64 -11.27
CA LYS A 12 -14.82 -2.36 -11.84
C LYS A 12 -13.52 -1.56 -11.66
N GLY A 13 -13.55 -0.25 -11.91
CA GLY A 13 -12.40 0.63 -11.71
C GLY A 13 -11.92 0.64 -10.26
N ARG A 14 -12.84 0.72 -9.29
CA ARG A 14 -12.49 0.64 -7.85
C ARG A 14 -11.83 -0.68 -7.49
N ALA A 15 -12.42 -1.79 -7.93
CA ALA A 15 -11.93 -3.13 -7.66
C ALA A 15 -10.55 -3.35 -8.29
N GLU A 16 -10.35 -2.91 -9.53
CA GLU A 16 -9.08 -3.02 -10.25
C GLU A 16 -7.98 -2.19 -9.58
N PHE A 17 -8.27 -0.93 -9.23
CA PHE A 17 -7.33 -0.08 -8.51
C PHE A 17 -6.94 -0.68 -7.15
N ALA A 18 -7.94 -1.17 -6.39
CA ALA A 18 -7.70 -1.82 -5.10
C ALA A 18 -6.90 -3.12 -5.23
N TYR A 19 -7.12 -3.92 -6.28
CA TYR A 19 -6.32 -5.11 -6.56
C TYR A 19 -4.86 -4.75 -6.84
N ASN A 20 -4.64 -3.73 -7.66
CA ASN A 20 -3.29 -3.24 -7.95
C ASN A 20 -2.60 -2.75 -6.67
N CYS A 21 -3.30 -2.04 -5.79
CA CYS A 21 -2.74 -1.58 -4.51
C CYS A 21 -2.18 -2.74 -3.66
N VAL A 22 -2.92 -3.86 -3.57
CA VAL A 22 -2.48 -5.05 -2.83
C VAL A 22 -1.35 -5.77 -3.57
N SER A 23 -1.45 -5.90 -4.89
CA SER A 23 -0.39 -6.49 -5.71
C SER A 23 0.93 -5.71 -5.59
N ASP A 24 0.87 -4.39 -5.61
CA ASP A 24 2.02 -3.49 -5.48
C ASP A 24 2.70 -3.67 -4.12
N ALA A 25 1.92 -3.77 -3.03
CA ALA A 25 2.43 -4.04 -1.70
C ALA A 25 3.15 -5.40 -1.62
N LYS A 26 2.62 -6.43 -2.28
CA LYS A 26 3.20 -7.79 -2.25
C LYS A 26 4.46 -7.91 -3.12
N LYS A 27 4.48 -7.27 -4.28
CA LYS A 27 5.52 -7.41 -5.31
C LYS A 27 6.56 -6.30 -5.31
N PHE A 28 6.36 -5.26 -4.50
CA PHE A 28 7.20 -4.06 -4.46
C PHE A 28 7.38 -3.38 -5.82
N ARG A 29 6.32 -3.37 -6.62
CA ARG A 29 6.34 -2.78 -7.95
C ARG A 29 5.02 -2.07 -8.20
N SER A 30 5.07 -0.85 -8.69
CA SER A 30 3.88 -0.11 -9.10
C SER A 30 4.16 0.62 -10.41
N ASN A 31 3.12 0.83 -11.21
CA ASN A 31 3.20 1.72 -12.37
C ASN A 31 3.00 3.20 -11.98
N ASN A 32 2.63 3.47 -10.72
CA ASN A 32 2.51 4.82 -10.19
C ASN A 32 3.82 5.21 -9.51
N GLY A 33 4.48 6.27 -10.01
CA GLY A 33 5.80 6.67 -9.52
C GLY A 33 5.85 7.05 -8.03
N ASN A 34 4.77 7.59 -7.47
CA ASN A 34 4.71 7.91 -6.04
C ASN A 34 4.63 6.64 -5.19
N VAL A 35 3.81 5.67 -5.61
CA VAL A 35 3.69 4.36 -4.94
C VAL A 35 4.99 3.58 -5.07
N GLU A 36 5.57 3.53 -6.27
CA GLU A 36 6.84 2.85 -6.56
C GLU A 36 7.98 3.42 -5.69
N LYS A 37 8.05 4.74 -5.55
CA LYS A 37 9.04 5.39 -4.66
C LYS A 37 8.94 4.90 -3.22
N VAL A 38 7.73 4.82 -2.65
CA VAL A 38 7.54 4.34 -1.26
C VAL A 38 7.99 2.89 -1.10
N LEU A 39 7.68 2.03 -2.08
CA LEU A 39 8.06 0.62 -2.07
C LEU A 39 9.58 0.46 -2.21
N ASN A 40 10.22 1.22 -3.09
CA ASN A 40 11.67 1.21 -3.28
C ASN A 40 12.41 1.72 -2.04
N GLU A 41 11.95 2.80 -1.40
CA GLU A 41 12.53 3.28 -0.14
C GLU A 41 12.51 2.21 0.96
N PHE A 42 11.43 1.43 1.03
CA PHE A 42 11.32 0.32 1.97
C PHE A 42 12.25 -0.84 1.61
N LEU A 43 12.28 -1.26 0.34
CA LEU A 43 13.20 -2.31 -0.13
C LEU A 43 14.65 -1.93 0.15
N GLU A 44 15.06 -0.70 -0.16
CA GLU A 44 16.41 -0.21 0.12
C GLU A 44 16.71 -0.20 1.62
N THR A 45 15.73 0.12 2.46
CA THR A 45 15.89 0.04 3.92
C THR A 45 16.18 -1.39 4.37
N ILE A 46 15.54 -2.40 3.77
CA ILE A 46 15.82 -3.81 4.08
C ILE A 46 17.19 -4.20 3.52
N ARG A 47 17.44 -3.91 2.24
CA ARG A 47 18.66 -4.25 1.49
C ARG A 47 19.92 -3.70 2.17
N ASN A 48 19.88 -2.46 2.67
CA ASN A 48 20.99 -1.82 3.39
C ASN A 48 21.34 -2.48 4.73
N ASN A 49 20.47 -3.34 5.27
CA ASN A 49 20.77 -4.11 6.47
C ASN A 49 21.43 -5.48 6.18
N ILE A 50 21.46 -5.92 4.93
CA ILE A 50 22.04 -7.20 4.52
C ILE A 50 23.57 -7.13 4.58
N GLY A 51 24.19 -8.11 5.25
CA GLY A 51 25.64 -8.26 5.29
C GLY A 51 26.36 -7.09 5.97
N LYS A 52 25.71 -6.40 6.92
CA LYS A 52 26.28 -5.23 7.62
C LYS A 52 27.60 -5.53 8.33
N ASN A 53 27.78 -6.77 8.80
CA ASN A 53 28.96 -7.24 9.52
C ASN A 53 29.74 -8.31 8.73
N ALA A 54 29.38 -8.55 7.47
CA ALA A 54 30.00 -9.54 6.60
C ALA A 54 31.19 -8.94 5.85
N ASP A 55 32.12 -9.77 5.39
CA ASP A 55 33.14 -9.35 4.44
C ASP A 55 32.53 -9.03 3.07
N VAL A 56 33.34 -8.45 2.16
CA VAL A 56 32.86 -7.96 0.86
C VAL A 56 32.28 -9.08 0.00
N ASP A 57 32.90 -10.26 -0.02
CA ASP A 57 32.48 -11.38 -0.87
C ASP A 57 31.22 -12.05 -0.31
N GLU A 58 31.16 -12.24 1.00
CA GLU A 58 29.96 -12.77 1.68
C GLU A 58 28.77 -11.81 1.51
N LYS A 59 28.98 -10.52 1.71
CA LYS A 59 27.94 -9.50 1.53
C LYS A 59 27.39 -9.51 0.10
N GLN A 60 28.26 -9.61 -0.90
CA GLN A 60 27.84 -9.64 -2.30
C GLN A 60 26.94 -10.86 -2.59
N LYS A 61 27.33 -12.06 -2.11
CA LYS A 61 26.51 -13.28 -2.24
C LYS A 61 25.15 -13.14 -1.56
N LEU A 62 25.11 -12.56 -0.36
CA LEU A 62 23.87 -12.31 0.37
C LEU A 62 22.95 -11.34 -0.38
N LEU A 63 23.50 -10.27 -0.98
CA LEU A 63 22.73 -9.31 -1.77
C LEU A 63 22.16 -9.95 -3.05
N GLU A 64 22.93 -10.77 -3.75
CA GLU A 64 22.44 -11.51 -4.93
C GLU A 64 21.29 -12.46 -4.55
N ARG A 65 21.44 -13.18 -3.43
CA ARG A 65 20.40 -14.07 -2.91
C ARG A 65 19.15 -13.28 -2.47
N PHE A 66 19.34 -12.13 -1.82
CA PHE A 66 18.25 -11.22 -1.47
C PHE A 66 17.48 -10.77 -2.72
N ASP A 67 18.18 -10.28 -3.75
CA ASP A 67 17.58 -9.79 -4.99
C ASP A 67 16.85 -10.92 -5.75
N GLN A 68 17.28 -12.18 -5.62
CA GLN A 68 16.55 -13.33 -6.15
C GLN A 68 15.26 -13.63 -5.38
N ILE A 69 15.33 -13.65 -4.04
CA ILE A 69 14.20 -13.98 -3.15
C ILE A 69 13.11 -12.91 -3.24
N PHE A 70 13.49 -11.63 -3.22
CA PHE A 70 12.56 -10.51 -3.19
C PHE A 70 11.83 -10.25 -4.52
N LYS A 71 12.08 -11.05 -5.56
CA LYS A 71 11.19 -11.13 -6.73
C LYS A 71 9.84 -11.75 -6.39
N GLU A 72 9.82 -12.75 -5.50
CA GLU A 72 8.63 -13.47 -5.06
C GLU A 72 8.75 -13.89 -3.58
N PRO A 73 8.81 -12.93 -2.64
CA PRO A 73 9.17 -13.19 -1.25
C PRO A 73 8.17 -14.10 -0.53
N ASP A 74 6.89 -14.07 -0.89
CA ASP A 74 5.84 -14.94 -0.32
C ASP A 74 6.20 -16.44 -0.41
N LYS A 75 6.88 -16.88 -1.47
CA LYS A 75 7.26 -18.30 -1.66
C LYS A 75 8.27 -18.79 -0.62
N TYR A 76 8.98 -17.88 0.02
CA TYR A 76 10.06 -18.19 0.97
C TYR A 76 9.63 -18.07 2.44
N ILE A 77 8.39 -17.65 2.71
CA ILE A 77 7.81 -17.58 4.07
C ILE A 77 7.30 -18.96 4.54
N VAL A 78 7.28 -19.97 3.66
CA VAL A 78 6.96 -21.36 4.04
C VAL A 78 8.01 -21.89 5.01
N LYS A 79 7.57 -22.49 6.12
CA LYS A 79 8.42 -22.91 7.26
C LYS A 79 9.69 -23.68 6.86
N GLU A 80 9.58 -24.58 5.89
CA GLU A 80 10.71 -25.39 5.39
C GLU A 80 11.73 -24.53 4.62
N ASN A 81 11.27 -23.68 3.70
CA ASN A 81 12.13 -22.76 2.96
C ASN A 81 12.81 -21.76 3.90
N PHE A 82 12.04 -21.20 4.84
CA PHE A 82 12.51 -20.18 5.77
C PHE A 82 13.62 -20.69 6.70
N ALA A 83 13.52 -21.92 7.21
CA ALA A 83 14.50 -22.48 8.15
C ALA A 83 15.92 -22.55 7.58
N ASN A 84 16.04 -22.78 6.27
CA ASN A 84 17.31 -22.98 5.56
C ASN A 84 17.94 -21.68 5.01
N LEU A 85 17.37 -20.51 5.33
CA LEU A 85 17.89 -19.20 4.90
C LEU A 85 18.91 -18.64 5.88
N GLU A 86 19.77 -17.76 5.39
CA GLU A 86 20.69 -16.97 6.22
C GLU A 86 19.92 -16.02 7.12
N ASP A 87 20.48 -15.72 8.30
CA ASP A 87 19.81 -14.92 9.33
C ASP A 87 19.42 -13.52 8.84
N ASP A 88 20.25 -12.90 7.99
CA ASP A 88 19.93 -11.58 7.42
C ASP A 88 18.76 -11.64 6.44
N ILE A 89 18.65 -12.73 5.66
CA ILE A 89 17.52 -12.97 4.76
C ILE A 89 16.26 -13.29 5.55
N LYS A 90 16.36 -14.08 6.62
CA LYS A 90 15.24 -14.33 7.54
C LYS A 90 14.70 -13.04 8.12
N LYS A 91 15.58 -12.18 8.67
CA LYS A 91 15.19 -10.85 9.20
C LYS A 91 14.55 -9.96 8.13
N ALA A 92 15.03 -10.03 6.88
CA ALA A 92 14.44 -9.31 5.77
C ALA A 92 13.01 -9.78 5.47
N LEU A 93 12.79 -11.10 5.40
CA LEU A 93 11.48 -11.70 5.20
C LEU A 93 10.53 -11.46 6.38
N GLU A 94 11.03 -11.44 7.61
CA GLU A 94 10.25 -11.05 8.80
C GLU A 94 9.78 -9.60 8.72
N LYS A 95 10.66 -8.68 8.32
CA LYS A 95 10.29 -7.27 8.09
C LYS A 95 9.24 -7.13 6.98
N TYR A 96 9.39 -7.88 5.90
CA TYR A 96 8.40 -7.92 4.81
C TYR A 96 7.05 -8.43 5.30
N SER A 97 7.03 -9.57 5.99
CA SER A 97 5.82 -10.17 6.55
C SER A 97 5.12 -9.21 7.51
N LYS A 98 5.90 -8.56 8.40
CA LYS A 98 5.35 -7.56 9.33
C LYS A 98 4.77 -6.34 8.61
N PHE A 99 5.41 -5.89 7.54
CA PHE A 99 4.90 -4.81 6.71
C PHE A 99 3.55 -5.18 6.08
N LEU A 100 3.41 -6.39 5.51
CA LEU A 100 2.15 -6.85 4.93
C LEU A 100 1.05 -7.04 5.98
N GLU A 101 1.39 -7.59 7.14
CA GLU A 101 0.46 -7.74 8.27
C GLU A 101 -0.09 -6.37 8.71
N ASN A 102 0.79 -5.38 8.86
CA ASN A 102 0.42 -4.02 9.20
C ASN A 102 -0.44 -3.38 8.10
N TYR A 103 -0.03 -3.49 6.83
CA TYR A 103 -0.80 -2.98 5.69
C TYR A 103 -2.23 -3.53 5.68
N ARG A 104 -2.38 -4.85 5.81
CA ARG A 104 -3.67 -5.55 5.90
C ARG A 104 -4.50 -5.06 7.09
N SER A 105 -3.88 -4.96 8.26
CA SER A 105 -4.53 -4.48 9.48
C SER A 105 -5.03 -3.03 9.35
N TYR A 106 -4.22 -2.17 8.75
CA TYR A 106 -4.53 -0.75 8.58
C TYR A 106 -5.58 -0.52 7.51
N ALA A 107 -5.52 -1.22 6.37
CA ALA A 107 -6.56 -1.21 5.34
C ALA A 107 -7.94 -1.57 5.91
N ARG A 108 -7.99 -2.49 6.88
CA ARG A 108 -9.21 -2.85 7.62
C ARG A 108 -9.66 -1.77 8.61
N LYS A 109 -8.71 -1.10 9.27
CA LYS A 109 -8.99 -0.10 10.33
C LYS A 109 -9.47 1.24 9.77
N ILE A 110 -8.86 1.72 8.68
CA ILE A 110 -9.11 3.07 8.15
C ILE A 110 -10.58 3.35 7.84
N PRO A 111 -11.35 2.46 7.16
CA PRO A 111 -12.78 2.69 6.91
C PRO A 111 -13.58 2.92 8.18
N THR A 112 -13.28 2.16 9.24
CA THR A 112 -13.94 2.31 10.55
C THR A 112 -13.62 3.66 11.15
N MET A 113 -12.36 4.11 11.08
CA MET A 113 -11.97 5.44 11.56
C MET A 113 -12.67 6.57 10.79
N ILE A 114 -12.85 6.45 9.48
CA ILE A 114 -13.60 7.43 8.69
C ILE A 114 -15.05 7.52 9.18
N LEU A 115 -15.69 6.38 9.46
CA LEU A 115 -17.06 6.34 9.95
C LEU A 115 -17.22 6.95 11.35
N THR A 116 -16.23 6.79 12.24
CA THR A 116 -16.32 7.28 13.63
C THR A 116 -15.80 8.70 13.82
N ASN A 117 -14.75 9.08 13.09
CA ASN A 117 -13.99 10.33 13.30
C ASN A 117 -14.09 11.29 12.11
N GLY A 118 -14.63 10.83 10.98
CA GLY A 118 -14.66 11.57 9.73
C GLY A 118 -13.38 11.42 8.89
N LEU A 119 -13.51 11.78 7.60
CA LEU A 119 -12.43 11.67 6.61
C LEU A 119 -11.22 12.54 6.97
N GLY A 120 -11.41 13.83 7.23
CA GLY A 120 -10.31 14.77 7.49
C GLY A 120 -9.41 14.36 8.66
N GLN A 121 -10.01 14.00 9.81
CA GLN A 121 -9.26 13.52 10.97
C GLN A 121 -8.53 12.21 10.69
N THR A 122 -9.17 11.30 9.95
CA THR A 122 -8.57 10.01 9.62
C THR A 122 -7.38 10.17 8.68
N VAL A 123 -7.50 10.98 7.63
CA VAL A 123 -6.41 11.25 6.69
C VAL A 123 -5.25 11.96 7.38
N ALA A 124 -5.52 12.93 8.27
CA ALA A 124 -4.50 13.58 9.09
C ALA A 124 -3.77 12.57 10.00
N PHE A 125 -4.50 11.65 10.63
CA PHE A 125 -3.91 10.57 11.43
C PHE A 125 -3.02 9.66 10.59
N VAL A 126 -3.51 9.19 9.44
CA VAL A 126 -2.75 8.33 8.52
C VAL A 126 -1.48 9.04 8.03
N SER A 127 -1.59 10.33 7.68
CA SER A 127 -0.45 11.17 7.30
C SER A 127 0.59 11.25 8.43
N SER A 128 0.17 11.53 9.67
CA SER A 128 1.09 11.59 10.83
C SER A 128 1.83 10.29 11.11
N LYS A 129 1.23 9.14 10.79
CA LYS A 129 1.85 7.82 10.94
C LYS A 129 2.77 7.45 9.77
N SER A 130 2.56 8.04 8.60
CA SER A 130 3.36 7.78 7.40
C SER A 130 4.85 8.13 7.57
N GLU A 131 5.18 9.03 8.48
CA GLU A 131 6.56 9.41 8.80
C GLU A 131 7.37 8.26 9.41
N LYS A 132 6.70 7.33 10.10
CA LYS A 132 7.36 6.28 10.90
C LYS A 132 7.06 4.88 10.39
N GLU A 133 5.95 4.70 9.67
CA GLU A 133 5.45 3.39 9.28
C GLU A 133 5.16 3.33 7.79
N THR A 134 5.95 2.54 7.06
CA THR A 134 5.81 2.35 5.62
C THR A 134 4.42 1.90 5.20
N ALA A 135 3.76 1.04 5.98
CA ALA A 135 2.41 0.57 5.67
C ALA A 135 1.38 1.73 5.66
N TYR A 136 1.46 2.66 6.61
CA TYR A 136 0.62 3.87 6.60
C TYR A 136 1.02 4.81 5.45
N LYS A 137 2.32 4.96 5.19
CA LYS A 137 2.81 5.78 4.07
C LYS A 137 2.26 5.28 2.73
N LEU A 138 2.33 3.97 2.50
CA LEU A 138 1.80 3.34 1.29
C LEU A 138 0.29 3.56 1.17
N LEU A 139 -0.48 3.32 2.24
CA LEU A 139 -1.93 3.54 2.23
C LEU A 139 -2.30 5.01 1.99
N TYR A 140 -1.58 5.95 2.62
CA TYR A 140 -1.77 7.38 2.38
C TYR A 140 -1.57 7.74 0.90
N THR A 141 -0.46 7.28 0.33
CA THR A 141 -0.14 7.50 -1.09
C THR A 141 -1.19 6.85 -1.97
N GLN A 142 -1.57 5.60 -1.74
CA GLN A 142 -2.57 4.89 -2.54
C GLN A 142 -3.96 5.56 -2.49
N ILE A 143 -4.40 6.05 -1.32
CA ILE A 143 -5.66 6.81 -1.22
C ILE A 143 -5.56 8.12 -2.01
N THR A 144 -4.43 8.82 -1.91
CA THR A 144 -4.18 10.07 -2.65
C THR A 144 -4.22 9.83 -4.17
N GLU A 145 -3.49 8.82 -4.64
CA GLU A 145 -3.44 8.46 -6.06
C GLU A 145 -4.78 7.94 -6.58
N TYR A 146 -5.54 7.21 -5.76
CA TYR A 146 -6.89 6.79 -6.10
C TYR A 146 -7.79 7.99 -6.38
N ILE A 147 -7.78 8.99 -5.49
CA ILE A 147 -8.62 10.19 -5.62
C ILE A 147 -8.19 11.05 -6.82
N LYS A 148 -6.90 11.03 -7.18
CA LYS A 148 -6.39 11.67 -8.40
C LYS A 148 -6.72 10.89 -9.68
N SER A 149 -7.06 9.61 -9.57
CA SER A 149 -7.28 8.75 -10.73
C SER A 149 -8.61 9.04 -11.44
N SER A 150 -8.68 8.61 -12.70
CA SER A 150 -9.91 8.62 -13.51
C SER A 150 -10.96 7.61 -13.04
N CYS A 151 -10.65 6.76 -12.04
CA CYS A 151 -11.59 5.80 -11.47
C CYS A 151 -12.57 6.43 -10.48
N THR A 152 -12.41 7.72 -10.15
CA THR A 152 -13.34 8.43 -9.27
C THR A 152 -14.56 8.89 -10.05
N SER A 153 -15.71 8.95 -9.36
CA SER A 153 -16.98 9.14 -10.04
C SER A 153 -17.32 10.59 -10.41
N ARG A 154 -16.73 11.60 -9.74
CA ARG A 154 -17.13 13.03 -9.90
C ARG A 154 -16.08 14.06 -9.50
N ILE A 155 -15.52 13.93 -8.30
CA ILE A 155 -14.66 14.95 -7.69
C ILE A 155 -13.28 14.37 -7.54
N THR A 156 -12.36 14.87 -8.37
CA THR A 156 -10.96 14.48 -8.36
C THR A 156 -10.12 15.51 -7.64
N MET A 157 -9.13 15.04 -6.89
CA MET A 157 -8.07 15.92 -6.41
C MET A 157 -7.27 16.43 -7.62
N PRO A 158 -7.00 17.74 -7.72
CA PRO A 158 -6.17 18.27 -8.79
C PRO A 158 -4.77 17.65 -8.78
N GLN A 159 -4.18 17.44 -9.95
CA GLN A 159 -2.91 16.71 -10.08
C GLN A 159 -1.74 17.48 -9.44
N GLU A 160 -1.82 18.81 -9.45
CA GLU A 160 -0.84 19.73 -8.88
C GLU A 160 -0.83 19.77 -7.36
N LYS A 161 -1.91 19.33 -6.70
CA LYS A 161 -1.94 19.22 -5.24
C LYS A 161 -1.29 17.91 -4.82
N ASN A 162 -0.46 17.94 -3.77
CA ASN A 162 0.23 16.74 -3.26
C ASN A 162 -0.18 16.36 -1.84
N ASP A 163 -0.82 17.27 -1.10
CA ASP A 163 -1.29 17.02 0.25
C ASP A 163 -2.80 16.72 0.24
N LEU A 164 -3.15 15.46 0.53
CA LEU A 164 -4.52 15.01 0.63
C LEU A 164 -5.25 15.64 1.83
N VAL A 165 -4.55 15.87 2.95
CA VAL A 165 -5.14 16.51 4.13
C VAL A 165 -5.55 17.93 3.78
N GLU A 166 -4.63 18.72 3.22
CA GLU A 166 -4.88 20.11 2.83
C GLU A 166 -6.05 20.23 1.84
N TRP A 167 -6.09 19.34 0.85
CA TRP A 167 -7.19 19.35 -0.11
C TRP A 167 -8.53 19.01 0.54
N VAL A 168 -8.60 17.95 1.34
CA VAL A 168 -9.85 17.51 2.00
C VAL A 168 -10.42 18.60 2.92
N ILE A 169 -9.58 19.32 3.67
CA ILE A 169 -10.06 20.40 4.56
C ILE A 169 -10.48 21.67 3.81
N SER A 170 -10.02 21.84 2.56
CA SER A 170 -10.42 22.97 1.71
C SER A 170 -11.78 22.79 1.02
N CYS A 171 -12.29 21.56 0.98
CA CYS A 171 -13.55 21.22 0.32
C CYS A 171 -14.78 21.76 1.07
N ASN A 172 -15.81 22.14 0.32
CA ASN A 172 -17.10 22.49 0.90
C ASN A 172 -17.85 21.24 1.42
N SER A 173 -18.93 21.44 2.18
CA SER A 173 -19.68 20.36 2.83
C SER A 173 -20.28 19.33 1.86
N THR A 174 -20.57 19.72 0.63
CA THR A 174 -21.10 18.82 -0.40
C THR A 174 -19.98 17.97 -0.96
N GLU A 175 -18.88 18.60 -1.40
CA GLU A 175 -17.68 17.93 -1.88
C GLU A 175 -17.13 16.94 -0.86
N TYR A 176 -16.99 17.38 0.40
CA TYR A 176 -16.47 16.56 1.49
C TYR A 176 -17.29 15.28 1.71
N ARG A 177 -18.63 15.36 1.65
CA ARG A 177 -19.51 14.17 1.78
C ARG A 177 -19.37 13.22 0.60
N TYR A 178 -19.24 13.74 -0.61
CA TYR A 178 -19.01 12.94 -1.80
C TYR A 178 -17.65 12.21 -1.72
N ILE A 179 -16.57 12.94 -1.41
CA ILE A 179 -15.23 12.38 -1.28
C ILE A 179 -15.20 11.31 -0.17
N THR A 180 -15.84 11.59 0.97
CA THR A 180 -15.95 10.60 2.07
C THR A 180 -16.60 9.30 1.59
N SER A 181 -17.69 9.39 0.83
CA SER A 181 -18.39 8.23 0.30
C SER A 181 -17.56 7.48 -0.74
N GLU A 182 -16.85 8.21 -1.61
CA GLU A 182 -15.98 7.66 -2.65
C GLU A 182 -14.78 6.91 -2.05
N VAL A 183 -14.11 7.51 -1.06
CA VAL A 183 -12.98 6.89 -0.34
C VAL A 183 -13.45 5.64 0.42
N LEU A 184 -14.62 5.67 1.06
CA LEU A 184 -15.17 4.50 1.73
C LEU A 184 -15.47 3.36 0.75
N ALA A 185 -16.02 3.66 -0.43
CA ALA A 185 -16.30 2.65 -1.46
C ALA A 185 -15.01 1.98 -1.95
N PHE A 186 -13.97 2.76 -2.22
CA PHE A 186 -12.64 2.25 -2.56
C PHE A 186 -12.04 1.39 -1.45
N LEU A 187 -11.98 1.92 -0.22
CA LEU A 187 -11.36 1.20 0.89
C LEU A 187 -12.13 -0.08 1.26
N ASN A 188 -13.42 -0.17 0.94
CA ASN A 188 -14.19 -1.40 1.11
C ASN A 188 -13.70 -2.52 0.16
N TRP A 189 -13.34 -2.19 -1.09
CA TRP A 189 -12.66 -3.12 -1.99
C TRP A 189 -11.26 -3.45 -1.47
N LEU A 190 -10.50 -2.43 -1.09
CA LEU A 190 -9.12 -2.60 -0.62
C LEU A 190 -9.02 -3.53 0.58
N ARG A 191 -9.84 -3.32 1.61
CA ARG A 191 -9.81 -4.17 2.82
C ARG A 191 -10.13 -5.63 2.50
N ARG A 192 -11.12 -5.89 1.63
CA ARG A 192 -11.53 -7.26 1.27
C ARG A 192 -10.44 -7.98 0.50
N LEU A 193 -9.79 -7.28 -0.44
CA LEU A 193 -8.69 -7.83 -1.22
C LEU A 193 -7.44 -8.04 -0.35
N ALA A 194 -7.12 -7.09 0.52
CA ALA A 194 -6.03 -7.26 1.48
C ALA A 194 -6.27 -8.44 2.42
N GLU A 195 -7.51 -8.64 2.89
CA GLU A 195 -7.86 -9.79 3.73
C GLU A 195 -7.77 -11.14 3.01
N GLY A 196 -8.10 -11.17 1.70
CA GLY A 196 -8.12 -12.40 0.90
C GLY A 196 -6.79 -12.76 0.23
N LEU A 197 -5.92 -11.78 -0.05
CA LEU A 197 -4.67 -11.99 -0.80
C LEU A 197 -3.41 -11.96 0.07
N ILE A 198 -3.51 -11.45 1.30
CA ILE A 198 -2.41 -11.43 2.27
C ILE A 198 -2.75 -12.44 3.37
N GLU A 199 -1.93 -13.48 3.47
CA GLU A 199 -2.07 -14.54 4.46
C GLU A 199 -1.86 -14.02 5.89
N LYS A 200 -2.35 -14.78 6.88
CA LYS A 200 -2.25 -14.45 8.31
C LYS A 200 -0.92 -14.92 8.89
#